data_AF-A0A7S0C2T0-F1
#
_entry.id   AF-A0A7S0C2T0-F1
#
_cell.length_a   1.000
_cell.length_b   1.000
_cell.length_c   1.000
_cell.angle_alpha   90.00
_cell.angle_beta   90.00
_cell.angle_gamma   90.00
#
_symmetry.space_group_name_H-M   'P 1'
#
loop_
_entity.id
_entity.type
_entity.pdbx_description
1 polymer ?
#
loop_
_entity_poly.entity_id
_entity_poly.type
_entity_poly.pdbx_seq_one_letter_code
_entity_poly.pdbx_strand_id
1 'polypeptide(L)'
;YASHVNNSPPRSSLCKNLFGGSLAYSTPVVVTGSAALIRQYFLDGFYPTGQRNLKDSFDPSGNLIKAILLNGGQAMNGVDNDMGSVYPSAPYDAIQNYGRISLIDSLYIHGKSNIQARVFDRQSIFSNKQKIELFTIDTSKGCGGKEFSAMLTWTDFPGLPGCQSCLYDDLDLFVTKNSNHIQRYYPNGRDDPDTIHNNERIRIPASHGDTFEVTVDASNIVNNPHSYSLVVTGCFGGVANELNTNENVFLNDHPKQAKDNKTLIFAGVFVGLAIIAATGYFGKQLRDTRSRPVIMPEERYQMHIENIVANPSVSELTEAAFGNPVHSTLDKPLIDDS
;
A
#
# COMPACT_ATOMS: atom_id res chain seq x y z
N TYR A 1 -35.05 38.52 -24.96
CA TYR A 1 -35.16 39.11 -23.61
C TYR A 1 -35.33 37.98 -22.61
N ALA A 2 -34.52 37.83 -21.57
CA ALA A 2 -33.25 38.51 -21.26
C ALA A 2 -32.32 37.55 -20.47
N SER A 3 -31.05 37.91 -20.31
CA SER A 3 -29.98 37.06 -19.78
C SER A 3 -29.80 37.14 -18.25
N HIS A 4 -29.62 35.98 -17.62
CA HIS A 4 -28.77 35.82 -16.43
C HIS A 4 -27.80 34.67 -16.74
N VAL A 5 -26.57 34.92 -17.20
CA VAL A 5 -25.43 35.52 -16.47
C VAL A 5 -25.00 34.65 -15.29
N ASN A 6 -23.95 33.89 -15.58
CA ASN A 6 -23.13 33.04 -14.73
C ASN A 6 -23.02 33.46 -13.25
N ASN A 7 -23.12 32.47 -12.37
CA ASN A 7 -22.35 32.43 -11.13
C ASN A 7 -22.02 30.97 -10.78
N SER A 8 -21.10 30.38 -11.55
CA SER A 8 -20.50 29.09 -11.21
C SER A 8 -19.54 29.31 -10.02
N PRO A 9 -19.74 28.65 -8.86
CA PRO A 9 -18.74 28.71 -7.80
C PRO A 9 -17.43 28.09 -8.32
N PRO A 10 -16.26 28.59 -7.88
CA PRO A 10 -14.98 28.07 -8.36
C PRO A 10 -14.88 26.58 -8.04
N ARG A 11 -14.65 25.75 -9.06
CA ARG A 11 -14.31 24.34 -8.90
C ARG A 11 -12.91 24.25 -8.28
N SER A 12 -12.83 24.36 -6.96
CA SER A 12 -11.65 23.89 -6.24
C SER A 12 -11.50 22.40 -6.52
N SER A 13 -10.48 22.04 -7.30
CA SER A 13 -10.10 20.66 -7.58
C SER A 13 -9.41 20.05 -6.35
N LEU A 14 -10.14 20.07 -5.22
CA LEU A 14 -9.85 19.30 -4.03
C LEU A 14 -10.00 17.82 -4.41
N CYS A 15 -8.89 17.25 -4.88
CA CYS A 15 -8.68 15.82 -4.91
C CYS A 15 -8.67 15.33 -3.46
N LYS A 16 -9.86 15.15 -2.89
CA LYS A 16 -10.03 14.60 -1.54
C LYS A 16 -9.58 13.16 -1.60
N ASN A 17 -8.44 12.87 -0.98
CA ASN A 17 -7.95 11.50 -0.79
C ASN A 17 -8.99 10.71 0.01
N LEU A 18 -9.87 10.01 -0.71
CA LEU A 18 -10.91 9.17 -0.13
C LEU A 18 -10.27 7.84 0.28
N PHE A 19 -9.79 7.80 1.51
CA PHE A 19 -9.25 6.57 2.11
C PHE A 19 -10.39 5.55 2.29
N GLY A 20 -10.46 4.58 1.37
CA GLY A 20 -11.37 3.43 1.45
C GLY A 20 -10.60 2.12 1.58
N GLY A 21 -10.92 1.32 2.58
CA GLY A 21 -10.45 -0.07 2.68
C GLY A 21 -11.39 -0.99 1.92
N SER A 22 -10.97 -1.53 0.78
CA SER A 22 -11.74 -2.52 0.00
C SER A 22 -10.86 -3.21 -1.05
N LEU A 23 -11.27 -4.41 -1.48
CA LEU A 23 -10.68 -5.15 -2.62
C LEU A 23 -10.69 -4.35 -3.93
N ALA A 24 -11.59 -3.37 -4.05
CA ALA A 24 -11.66 -2.42 -5.16
C ALA A 24 -10.43 -1.50 -5.27
N TYR A 25 -9.65 -1.33 -4.20
CA TYR A 25 -8.42 -0.51 -4.20
C TYR A 25 -7.16 -1.36 -4.32
N SER A 26 -7.12 -2.55 -3.68
CA SER A 26 -5.95 -3.43 -3.75
C SER A 26 -5.67 -3.92 -5.17
N THR A 27 -6.71 -4.30 -5.92
CA THR A 27 -6.60 -4.81 -7.29
C THR A 27 -5.92 -3.80 -8.25
N PRO A 28 -6.46 -2.59 -8.49
CA PRO A 28 -5.86 -1.65 -9.44
C PRO A 28 -4.56 -1.01 -8.92
N VAL A 29 -4.48 -0.64 -7.64
CA VAL A 29 -3.32 0.12 -7.13
C VAL A 29 -2.14 -0.81 -6.82
N VAL A 30 -2.38 -1.90 -6.09
CA VAL A 30 -1.31 -2.78 -5.62
C VAL A 30 -1.02 -3.87 -6.65
N VAL A 31 -2.04 -4.64 -7.10
CA VAL A 31 -1.78 -5.80 -7.99
C VAL A 31 -1.39 -5.34 -9.39
N THR A 32 -2.19 -4.48 -10.04
CA THR A 32 -1.88 -4.01 -11.41
C THR A 32 -0.62 -3.14 -11.45
N GLY A 33 -0.41 -2.26 -10.46
CA GLY A 33 0.84 -1.50 -10.32
C GLY A 33 2.07 -2.41 -10.16
N SER A 34 1.99 -3.44 -9.30
CA SER A 34 3.08 -4.41 -9.14
C SER A 34 3.33 -5.23 -10.42
N ALA A 35 2.27 -5.65 -11.11
CA ALA A 35 2.38 -6.37 -12.38
C ALA A 35 3.07 -5.54 -13.47
N ALA A 36 2.76 -4.24 -13.54
CA ALA A 36 3.42 -3.32 -14.47
C ALA A 36 4.91 -3.15 -14.16
N LEU A 37 5.29 -3.04 -12.87
CA LEU A 37 6.69 -2.99 -12.44
C LEU A 37 7.45 -4.29 -12.75
N ILE A 38 6.83 -5.45 -12.51
CA ILE A 38 7.41 -6.76 -12.89
C ILE A 38 7.64 -6.83 -14.40
N ARG A 39 6.67 -6.40 -15.23
CA ARG A 39 6.85 -6.39 -16.68
C ARG A 39 7.97 -5.44 -17.10
N GLN A 40 8.03 -4.23 -16.54
CA GLN A 40 9.08 -3.26 -16.84
C GLN A 40 10.47 -3.79 -16.47
N TYR A 41 10.61 -4.47 -15.32
CA TYR A 41 11.85 -5.11 -14.87
C TYR A 41 12.42 -6.13 -15.90
N PHE A 42 11.57 -6.88 -16.60
CA PHE A 42 12.02 -7.77 -17.68
C PHE A 42 12.25 -7.05 -19.01
N LEU A 43 11.46 -6.03 -19.36
CA LEU A 43 11.67 -5.23 -20.58
C LEU A 43 12.94 -4.36 -20.52
N ASP A 44 13.35 -3.93 -19.33
CA ASP A 44 14.64 -3.27 -19.09
C ASP A 44 15.81 -4.27 -18.97
N GLY A 45 15.53 -5.58 -18.89
CA GLY A 45 16.54 -6.63 -18.76
C GLY A 45 17.31 -6.57 -17.44
N PHE A 46 16.61 -6.43 -16.30
CA PHE A 46 17.25 -6.56 -14.97
C PHE A 46 17.50 -8.02 -14.58
N TYR A 47 16.71 -8.97 -15.08
CA TYR A 47 17.00 -10.40 -14.97
C TYR A 47 18.09 -10.78 -15.99
N PRO A 48 19.09 -11.62 -15.66
CA PRO A 48 19.26 -12.39 -14.41
C PRO A 48 20.14 -11.72 -13.34
N THR A 49 20.82 -10.62 -13.67
CA THR A 49 21.93 -10.06 -12.86
C THR A 49 21.47 -9.16 -11.70
N GLY A 50 20.21 -8.73 -11.70
CA GLY A 50 19.70 -7.67 -10.84
C GLY A 50 20.15 -6.26 -11.27
N GLN A 51 20.73 -6.12 -12.46
CA GLN A 51 21.23 -4.87 -13.05
C GLN A 51 20.71 -4.71 -14.48
N ARG A 52 20.39 -3.47 -14.89
CA ARG A 52 19.77 -3.17 -16.20
C ARG A 52 20.68 -3.49 -17.39
N ASN A 53 20.37 -4.54 -18.15
CA ASN A 53 21.04 -4.90 -19.40
C ASN A 53 20.02 -5.22 -20.49
N LEU A 54 19.88 -4.33 -21.48
CA LEU A 54 18.93 -4.49 -22.60
C LEU A 54 19.18 -5.74 -23.47
N LYS A 55 20.34 -6.42 -23.36
CA LYS A 55 20.55 -7.71 -24.04
C LYS A 55 19.81 -8.87 -23.37
N ASP A 56 19.50 -8.74 -22.09
CA ASP A 56 18.81 -9.76 -21.29
C ASP A 56 17.28 -9.49 -21.23
N SER A 57 16.80 -8.48 -21.98
CA SER A 57 15.39 -8.11 -21.98
C SER A 57 14.50 -9.10 -22.74
N PHE A 58 13.30 -9.36 -22.21
CA PHE A 58 12.27 -10.15 -22.88
C PHE A 58 10.86 -9.74 -22.44
N ASP A 59 9.84 -10.13 -23.21
CA ASP A 59 8.42 -9.93 -22.83
C ASP A 59 7.91 -11.12 -21.99
N PRO A 60 7.59 -10.94 -20.70
CA PRO A 60 7.18 -12.03 -19.81
C PRO A 60 5.71 -12.42 -20.04
N SER A 61 5.39 -13.71 -19.91
CA SER A 61 4.00 -14.17 -19.97
C SER A 61 3.17 -13.74 -18.75
N GLY A 62 1.84 -13.78 -18.89
CA GLY A 62 0.92 -13.62 -17.76
C GLY A 62 1.12 -14.68 -16.67
N ASN A 63 1.47 -15.92 -17.04
CA ASN A 63 1.80 -17.00 -16.09
C ASN A 63 3.04 -16.63 -15.26
N LEU A 64 4.10 -16.10 -15.90
CA LEU A 64 5.31 -15.66 -15.21
C LEU A 64 5.02 -14.48 -14.27
N ILE A 65 4.31 -13.44 -14.73
CA ILE A 65 3.98 -12.28 -13.88
C ILE A 65 3.15 -12.73 -12.65
N LYS A 66 2.17 -13.63 -12.86
CA LYS A 66 1.35 -14.22 -11.78
C LYS A 66 2.22 -15.03 -10.81
N ALA A 67 3.09 -15.92 -11.30
CA ALA A 67 4.01 -16.68 -10.46
C ALA A 67 4.91 -15.79 -9.60
N ILE A 68 5.45 -14.69 -10.15
CA ILE A 68 6.31 -13.75 -9.41
C ILE A 68 5.54 -13.04 -8.29
N LEU A 69 4.30 -12.60 -8.55
CA LEU A 69 3.44 -11.96 -7.55
C LEU A 69 3.09 -12.90 -6.39
N LEU A 70 2.81 -14.18 -6.69
CA LEU A 70 2.39 -15.17 -5.69
C LEU A 70 3.59 -15.79 -4.93
N ASN A 71 4.74 -15.97 -5.58
CA ASN A 71 5.92 -16.56 -4.94
C ASN A 71 6.44 -15.71 -3.78
N GLY A 72 6.59 -14.39 -3.99
CA GLY A 72 7.03 -13.43 -2.96
C GLY A 72 5.94 -12.97 -2.00
N GLY A 73 4.73 -13.57 -2.06
CA GLY A 73 3.66 -13.31 -1.09
C GLY A 73 4.11 -13.61 0.34
N GLN A 74 3.91 -12.66 1.24
CA GLN A 74 4.33 -12.73 2.64
C GLN A 74 3.15 -13.07 3.55
N ALA A 75 3.38 -14.01 4.47
CA ALA A 75 2.34 -14.45 5.40
C ALA A 75 1.88 -13.29 6.29
N MET A 76 0.57 -13.24 6.55
CA MET A 76 -0.08 -12.29 7.44
C MET A 76 -0.56 -13.03 8.69
N ASN A 77 -0.40 -12.41 9.87
CA ASN A 77 -0.75 -13.06 11.15
C ASN A 77 -2.27 -13.25 11.36
N GLY A 78 -3.09 -12.52 10.61
CA GLY A 78 -4.53 -12.48 10.79
C GLY A 78 -5.19 -11.21 10.25
N VAL A 79 -6.51 -11.11 10.47
CA VAL A 79 -7.32 -9.93 10.16
C VAL A 79 -7.58 -9.14 11.44
N ASP A 80 -7.06 -7.92 11.52
CA ASP A 80 -7.52 -6.95 12.51
C ASP A 80 -8.74 -6.21 11.96
N ASN A 81 -9.87 -6.32 12.66
CA ASN A 81 -11.13 -5.67 12.29
C ASN A 81 -11.43 -4.43 13.16
N ASP A 82 -10.44 -3.84 13.85
CA ASP A 82 -10.59 -2.77 14.85
C ASP A 82 -11.43 -3.19 16.09
N MET A 83 -11.89 -4.45 16.18
CA MET A 83 -12.79 -4.98 17.22
C MET A 83 -12.07 -5.49 18.49
N GLY A 84 -10.78 -5.20 18.65
CA GLY A 84 -10.00 -5.56 19.86
C GLY A 84 -9.42 -6.97 19.87
N SER A 85 -9.66 -7.78 18.84
CA SER A 85 -8.97 -9.05 18.60
C SER A 85 -8.61 -9.22 17.12
N VAL A 86 -7.46 -9.85 16.87
CA VAL A 86 -7.03 -10.26 15.54
C VAL A 86 -7.59 -11.66 15.28
N TYR A 87 -8.35 -11.84 14.20
CA TYR A 87 -8.77 -13.17 13.77
C TYR A 87 -7.57 -13.88 13.12
N PRO A 88 -7.12 -15.05 13.61
CA PRO A 88 -5.90 -15.70 13.11
C PRO A 88 -6.07 -16.14 11.65
N SER A 89 -4.98 -16.09 10.90
CA SER A 89 -4.93 -16.55 9.50
C SER A 89 -3.64 -17.35 9.28
N ALA A 90 -3.72 -18.36 8.42
CA ALA A 90 -2.61 -19.26 8.09
C ALA A 90 -2.25 -19.15 6.59
N PRO A 91 -1.00 -19.43 6.20
CA PRO A 91 -0.64 -19.55 4.79
C PRO A 91 -1.58 -20.50 4.05
N TYR A 92 -1.94 -20.13 2.82
CA TYR A 92 -2.84 -20.88 1.92
C TYR A 92 -4.32 -20.94 2.34
N ASP A 93 -4.73 -20.32 3.45
CA ASP A 93 -6.15 -20.22 3.82
C ASP A 93 -6.97 -19.32 2.86
N ALA A 94 -8.29 -19.29 3.05
CA ALA A 94 -9.21 -18.49 2.22
C ALA A 94 -9.20 -16.97 2.55
N ILE A 95 -8.38 -16.51 3.49
CA ILE A 95 -8.29 -15.12 3.96
C ILE A 95 -7.09 -14.41 3.32
N GLN A 96 -5.90 -15.04 3.40
CA GLN A 96 -4.65 -14.50 2.87
C GLN A 96 -4.14 -15.27 1.65
N ASN A 97 -4.47 -16.56 1.53
CA ASN A 97 -3.99 -17.45 0.49
C ASN A 97 -2.45 -17.40 0.34
N TYR A 98 -1.89 -16.96 -0.79
CA TYR A 98 -0.43 -16.79 -0.95
C TYR A 98 0.19 -15.68 -0.09
N GLY A 99 -0.62 -14.78 0.49
CA GLY A 99 -0.18 -13.68 1.36
C GLY A 99 -0.04 -12.33 0.66
N ARG A 100 0.48 -11.34 1.39
CA ARG A 100 0.67 -9.96 0.89
C ARG A 100 1.84 -9.89 -0.10
N ILE A 101 1.59 -9.41 -1.32
CA ILE A 101 2.62 -9.18 -2.35
C ILE A 101 3.81 -8.40 -1.78
N SER A 102 5.03 -8.82 -2.10
CA SER A 102 6.27 -8.13 -1.74
C SER A 102 7.32 -8.26 -2.84
N LEU A 103 7.51 -7.21 -3.64
CA LEU A 103 8.39 -7.27 -4.83
C LEU A 103 9.87 -7.49 -4.51
N ILE A 104 10.34 -7.07 -3.33
CA ILE A 104 11.72 -7.29 -2.85
C ILE A 104 12.00 -8.76 -2.50
N ASP A 105 10.95 -9.54 -2.22
CA ASP A 105 11.01 -10.99 -1.96
C ASP A 105 10.62 -11.81 -3.21
N SER A 106 10.04 -11.17 -4.23
CA SER A 106 9.72 -11.75 -5.54
C SER A 106 10.87 -11.66 -6.56
N LEU A 107 11.63 -10.55 -6.56
CA LEU A 107 12.60 -10.20 -7.60
C LEU A 107 13.98 -9.85 -7.04
N TYR A 108 15.02 -10.15 -7.82
CA TYR A 108 16.40 -9.80 -7.48
C TYR A 108 16.78 -8.43 -8.03
N ILE A 109 17.16 -7.51 -7.15
CA ILE A 109 17.85 -6.27 -7.52
C ILE A 109 19.22 -6.31 -6.84
N HIS A 110 20.27 -6.08 -7.62
CA HIS A 110 21.65 -6.19 -7.18
C HIS A 110 21.94 -5.23 -6.02
N GLY A 111 22.46 -5.74 -4.90
CA GLY A 111 22.71 -4.97 -3.69
C GLY A 111 21.46 -4.49 -2.94
N LYS A 112 20.25 -4.94 -3.33
CA LYS A 112 18.98 -4.41 -2.79
C LYS A 112 17.93 -5.45 -2.39
N SER A 113 17.96 -6.66 -2.96
CA SER A 113 17.08 -7.76 -2.56
C SER A 113 17.82 -8.77 -1.68
N ASN A 114 17.14 -9.34 -0.69
CA ASN A 114 17.70 -10.40 0.18
C ASN A 114 17.68 -11.79 -0.47
N ILE A 115 17.04 -11.94 -1.63
CA ILE A 115 16.91 -13.20 -2.38
C ILE A 115 17.42 -13.03 -3.83
N GLN A 116 17.70 -14.14 -4.49
CA GLN A 116 17.84 -14.21 -5.94
C GLN A 116 16.65 -14.94 -6.55
N ALA A 117 16.33 -14.61 -7.80
CA ALA A 117 15.31 -15.30 -8.58
C ALA A 117 15.94 -16.14 -9.70
N ARG A 118 15.25 -17.23 -10.06
CA ARG A 118 15.41 -18.03 -11.28
C ARG A 118 14.03 -18.16 -11.89
N VAL A 119 13.87 -17.77 -13.15
CA VAL A 119 12.58 -17.79 -13.84
C VAL A 119 12.64 -18.61 -15.11
N PHE A 120 11.59 -19.40 -15.32
CA PHE A 120 11.40 -20.26 -16.48
C PHE A 120 10.03 -19.92 -17.07
N ASP A 121 10.03 -19.10 -18.13
CA ASP A 121 8.80 -18.65 -18.80
C ASP A 121 8.42 -19.61 -19.94
N ARG A 122 7.12 -19.76 -20.20
CA ARG A 122 6.54 -20.52 -21.33
C ARG A 122 7.18 -21.90 -21.55
N GLN A 123 7.50 -22.62 -20.47
CA GLN A 123 8.10 -23.96 -20.55
C GLN A 123 7.05 -24.97 -21.02
N SER A 124 7.36 -25.71 -22.09
CA SER A 124 6.45 -26.71 -22.66
C SER A 124 6.69 -28.07 -22.02
N ILE A 125 5.63 -28.73 -21.55
CA ILE A 125 5.67 -30.08 -21.00
C ILE A 125 4.54 -30.92 -21.60
N PHE A 126 4.83 -32.21 -21.81
CA PHE A 126 3.89 -33.17 -22.38
C PHE A 126 3.26 -34.03 -21.28
N SER A 127 2.02 -34.46 -21.48
CA SER A 127 1.34 -35.41 -20.57
C SER A 127 2.22 -36.63 -20.27
N ASN A 128 2.22 -37.07 -19.00
CA ASN A 128 3.02 -38.17 -18.47
C ASN A 128 4.54 -37.94 -18.66
N LYS A 129 5.03 -36.72 -18.41
CA LYS A 129 6.45 -36.36 -18.37
C LYS A 129 6.76 -35.45 -17.18
N GLN A 130 7.96 -35.62 -16.64
CA GLN A 130 8.52 -34.75 -15.60
C GLN A 130 9.58 -33.83 -16.18
N LYS A 131 9.66 -32.61 -15.66
CA LYS A 131 10.75 -31.67 -15.89
C LYS A 131 11.40 -31.33 -14.55
N ILE A 132 12.67 -31.72 -14.43
CA ILE A 132 13.49 -31.52 -13.24
C ILE A 132 14.41 -30.31 -13.44
N GLU A 133 14.57 -29.50 -12.39
CA GLU A 133 15.54 -28.42 -12.26
C GLU A 133 16.27 -28.53 -10.91
N LEU A 134 17.59 -28.29 -10.90
CA LEU A 134 18.44 -28.45 -9.72
C LEU A 134 19.00 -27.11 -9.23
N PHE A 135 18.91 -26.88 -7.93
CA PHE A 135 19.39 -25.65 -7.27
C PHE A 135 20.27 -25.99 -6.06
N THR A 136 21.24 -25.13 -5.78
CA THR A 136 22.10 -25.21 -4.59
C THR A 136 22.13 -23.86 -3.90
N ILE A 137 22.01 -23.85 -2.56
CA ILE A 137 21.96 -22.62 -1.78
C ILE A 137 23.36 -22.07 -1.52
N ASP A 138 23.67 -20.96 -2.17
CA ASP A 138 24.92 -20.22 -2.02
C ASP A 138 24.67 -18.85 -1.37
N THR A 139 25.10 -18.70 -0.12
CA THR A 139 25.09 -17.45 0.65
C THR A 139 26.48 -16.82 0.77
N SER A 140 27.49 -17.33 0.07
CA SER A 140 28.92 -16.96 0.25
C SER A 140 29.21 -15.47 0.07
N LYS A 141 28.41 -14.76 -0.74
CA LYS A 141 28.52 -13.31 -0.98
C LYS A 141 27.58 -12.46 -0.10
N GLY A 142 26.99 -13.05 0.94
CA GLY A 142 26.19 -12.36 1.96
C GLY A 142 24.68 -12.26 1.67
N CYS A 143 24.14 -13.07 0.76
CA CYS A 143 22.69 -13.18 0.57
C CYS A 143 21.98 -13.61 1.87
N GLY A 144 20.98 -12.84 2.30
CA GLY A 144 20.35 -12.97 3.62
C GLY A 144 19.03 -13.76 3.67
N GLY A 145 18.59 -14.32 2.55
CA GLY A 145 17.38 -15.14 2.44
C GLY A 145 17.47 -16.42 3.26
N LYS A 146 16.39 -16.76 3.99
CA LYS A 146 16.30 -17.92 4.89
C LYS A 146 15.42 -19.06 4.35
N GLU A 147 14.82 -18.85 3.19
CA GLU A 147 13.82 -19.73 2.60
C GLU A 147 14.18 -20.00 1.14
N PHE A 148 13.92 -21.23 0.71
CA PHE A 148 13.78 -21.61 -0.69
C PHE A 148 12.28 -21.63 -1.01
N SER A 149 11.86 -20.95 -2.07
CA SER A 149 10.45 -20.88 -2.48
C SER A 149 10.35 -21.16 -3.97
N ALA A 150 9.53 -22.14 -4.35
CA ALA A 150 9.25 -22.52 -5.72
C ALA A 150 7.75 -22.32 -5.99
N MET A 151 7.42 -21.72 -7.14
CA MET A 151 6.06 -21.38 -7.54
C MET A 151 5.83 -21.80 -8.99
N LEU A 152 4.94 -22.77 -9.19
CA LEU A 152 4.43 -23.21 -10.48
C LEU A 152 3.10 -22.51 -10.77
N THR A 153 2.90 -22.08 -12.02
CA THR A 153 1.67 -21.40 -12.48
C THR A 153 1.40 -21.70 -13.96
N TRP A 154 0.15 -21.99 -14.30
CA TRP A 154 -0.29 -22.17 -15.69
C TRP A 154 -1.66 -21.52 -15.95
N THR A 155 -2.07 -21.41 -17.21
CA THR A 155 -3.40 -20.88 -17.59
C THR A 155 -4.20 -22.04 -18.17
N ASP A 156 -4.99 -22.66 -17.31
CA ASP A 156 -5.83 -23.81 -17.65
C ASP A 156 -7.03 -23.42 -18.53
N PHE A 157 -7.67 -24.41 -19.13
CA PHE A 157 -8.81 -24.23 -20.02
C PHE A 157 -10.04 -23.62 -19.28
N PRO A 158 -10.84 -22.74 -19.91
CA PRO A 158 -12.01 -22.16 -19.26
C PRO A 158 -13.06 -23.20 -18.84
N GLY A 159 -13.27 -23.32 -17.52
CA GLY A 159 -14.26 -24.20 -16.92
C GLY A 159 -15.71 -23.90 -17.31
N LEU A 160 -16.51 -24.97 -17.40
CA LEU A 160 -17.95 -24.87 -17.71
C LEU A 160 -18.75 -24.31 -16.52
N PRO A 161 -19.83 -23.53 -16.75
CA PRO A 161 -20.67 -23.01 -15.68
C PRO A 161 -21.25 -24.11 -14.77
N GLY A 162 -21.12 -23.92 -13.45
CA GLY A 162 -21.63 -24.86 -12.43
C GLY A 162 -20.70 -26.03 -12.09
N CYS A 163 -19.59 -26.21 -12.82
CA CYS A 163 -18.53 -27.15 -12.49
C CYS A 163 -17.95 -26.88 -11.08
N GLN A 164 -17.61 -27.95 -10.34
CA GLN A 164 -17.18 -27.88 -8.92
C GLN A 164 -15.68 -28.14 -8.72
N SER A 165 -15.05 -28.94 -9.58
CA SER A 165 -13.60 -29.00 -9.77
C SER A 165 -13.34 -29.04 -11.27
N CYS A 166 -12.53 -28.11 -11.76
CA CYS A 166 -12.50 -27.71 -13.16
C CYS A 166 -11.08 -27.57 -13.70
N LEU A 167 -10.12 -28.22 -13.05
CA LEU A 167 -8.75 -28.35 -13.53
C LEU A 167 -8.76 -29.38 -14.68
N TYR A 168 -8.44 -28.94 -15.90
CA TYR A 168 -8.33 -29.82 -17.07
C TYR A 168 -6.90 -30.34 -17.23
N ASP A 169 -5.94 -29.41 -17.30
CA ASP A 169 -4.53 -29.72 -17.36
C ASP A 169 -3.95 -29.68 -15.93
N ASP A 170 -3.48 -30.83 -15.46
CA ASP A 170 -3.10 -31.18 -14.09
C ASP A 170 -1.57 -31.33 -14.03
N LEU A 171 -0.90 -30.37 -13.39
CA LEU A 171 0.55 -30.30 -13.24
C LEU A 171 0.88 -30.27 -11.75
N ASP A 172 1.79 -31.12 -11.30
CA ASP A 172 2.16 -31.22 -9.88
C ASP A 172 3.59 -30.73 -9.64
N LEU A 173 3.77 -29.88 -8.62
CA LEU A 173 5.05 -29.38 -8.14
C LEU A 173 5.51 -30.15 -6.91
N PHE A 174 6.64 -30.84 -7.02
CA PHE A 174 7.32 -31.48 -5.90
C PHE A 174 8.72 -30.89 -5.70
N VAL A 175 9.18 -30.85 -4.45
CA VAL A 175 10.58 -30.54 -4.13
C VAL A 175 11.20 -31.64 -3.27
N THR A 176 12.37 -32.14 -3.67
CA THR A 176 13.21 -33.00 -2.83
C THR A 176 14.38 -32.18 -2.28
N LYS A 177 14.60 -32.18 -0.97
CA LYS A 177 15.72 -31.48 -0.32
C LYS A 177 16.92 -32.41 -0.14
N ASN A 178 18.14 -31.94 -0.41
CA ASN A 178 19.42 -32.63 -0.19
C ASN A 178 19.49 -34.04 -0.81
N SER A 179 18.81 -34.25 -1.96
CA SER A 179 18.57 -35.55 -2.60
C SER A 179 18.03 -36.64 -1.65
N ASN A 180 17.39 -36.24 -0.55
CA ASN A 180 16.70 -37.14 0.37
C ASN A 180 15.33 -37.53 -0.21
N HIS A 181 15.33 -38.37 -1.25
CA HIS A 181 14.11 -38.80 -1.96
C HIS A 181 13.07 -39.55 -1.08
N ILE A 182 13.36 -39.75 0.21
CA ILE A 182 12.41 -40.21 1.25
C ILE A 182 11.42 -39.09 1.62
N GLN A 183 11.84 -37.83 1.61
CA GLN A 183 11.00 -36.67 1.95
C GLN A 183 10.82 -35.75 0.74
N ARG A 184 9.65 -35.85 0.11
CA ARG A 184 9.13 -34.85 -0.81
C ARG A 184 8.35 -33.80 -0.03
N TYR A 185 8.49 -32.55 -0.43
CA TYR A 185 7.60 -31.46 -0.05
C TYR A 185 6.53 -31.31 -1.13
N TYR A 186 5.29 -31.05 -0.70
CA TYR A 186 4.11 -30.88 -1.54
C TYR A 186 3.62 -29.42 -1.47
N PRO A 187 2.87 -28.96 -2.49
CA PRO A 187 2.55 -27.55 -2.64
C PRO A 187 1.39 -27.11 -1.75
N ASN A 188 1.25 -25.78 -1.61
CA ASN A 188 0.13 -25.11 -0.96
C ASN A 188 -0.13 -25.55 0.50
N GLY A 189 0.91 -26.09 1.17
CA GLY A 189 0.83 -26.56 2.56
C GLY A 189 0.20 -27.94 2.74
N ARG A 190 0.05 -28.70 1.65
CA ARG A 190 -0.47 -30.08 1.63
C ARG A 190 0.62 -31.11 1.95
N ASP A 191 0.21 -32.35 2.18
CA ASP A 191 1.06 -33.56 2.23
C ASP A 191 0.91 -34.43 0.97
N ASP A 192 0.16 -33.94 -0.02
CA ASP A 192 -0.27 -34.61 -1.24
C ASP A 192 -0.34 -33.64 -2.44
N PRO A 193 -0.37 -34.13 -3.70
CA PRO A 193 -0.39 -33.28 -4.90
C PRO A 193 -1.68 -32.44 -5.04
N ASP A 194 -1.61 -31.23 -5.63
CA ASP A 194 -2.72 -30.27 -5.60
C ASP A 194 -3.56 -30.22 -6.89
N THR A 195 -4.25 -31.34 -7.15
CA THR A 195 -5.16 -31.61 -8.29
C THR A 195 -6.44 -30.74 -8.35
N ILE A 196 -6.39 -29.53 -7.77
CA ILE A 196 -7.47 -28.54 -7.68
C ILE A 196 -7.01 -27.16 -8.20
N HIS A 197 -5.72 -26.82 -8.10
CA HIS A 197 -5.26 -25.43 -8.29
C HIS A 197 -4.22 -25.29 -9.41
N ASN A 198 -4.47 -24.42 -10.39
CA ASN A 198 -3.49 -24.05 -11.43
C ASN A 198 -2.33 -23.14 -10.95
N ASN A 199 -2.02 -23.20 -9.66
CA ASN A 199 -1.02 -22.42 -8.94
C ASN A 199 -0.56 -23.25 -7.76
N GLU A 200 0.74 -23.46 -7.63
CA GLU A 200 1.31 -24.32 -6.60
C GLU A 200 2.58 -23.69 -6.05
N ARG A 201 2.64 -23.51 -4.73
CA ARG A 201 3.82 -22.97 -4.05
C ARG A 201 4.35 -23.90 -2.99
N ILE A 202 5.64 -24.23 -3.09
CA ILE A 202 6.42 -24.88 -2.04
C ILE A 202 7.36 -23.84 -1.44
N ARG A 203 7.46 -23.80 -0.11
CA ARG A 203 8.39 -22.93 0.61
C ARG A 203 9.00 -23.66 1.80
N ILE A 204 10.33 -23.70 1.88
CA ILE A 204 11.10 -24.57 2.79
C ILE A 204 12.26 -23.76 3.41
N PRO A 205 12.56 -23.88 4.71
CA PRO A 205 13.76 -23.31 5.30
C PRO A 205 15.05 -23.80 4.63
N ALA A 206 15.96 -22.86 4.34
CA ALA A 206 17.15 -23.07 3.53
C ALA A 206 18.42 -22.56 4.23
N SER A 207 19.46 -23.39 4.19
CA SER A 207 20.80 -23.15 4.73
C SER A 207 21.85 -23.25 3.62
N HIS A 208 23.01 -22.62 3.80
CA HIS A 208 24.11 -22.72 2.85
C HIS A 208 24.54 -24.18 2.63
N GLY A 209 24.68 -24.58 1.36
CA GLY A 209 25.03 -25.95 0.97
C GLY A 209 23.85 -26.89 0.81
N ASP A 210 22.62 -26.51 1.20
CA ASP A 210 21.42 -27.27 0.86
C ASP A 210 21.26 -27.35 -0.67
N THR A 211 20.81 -28.50 -1.18
CA THR A 211 20.36 -28.67 -2.56
C THR A 211 18.86 -28.88 -2.61
N PHE A 212 18.25 -28.44 -3.70
CA PHE A 212 16.82 -28.59 -3.97
C PHE A 212 16.63 -29.08 -5.40
N GLU A 213 16.00 -30.24 -5.52
CA GLU A 213 15.50 -30.81 -6.77
C GLU A 213 14.04 -30.39 -6.90
N VAL A 214 13.73 -29.55 -7.88
CA VAL A 214 12.36 -29.12 -8.19
C VAL A 214 11.88 -29.93 -9.38
N THR A 215 10.78 -30.64 -9.19
CA THR A 215 10.15 -31.47 -10.22
C THR A 215 8.77 -30.92 -10.53
N VAL A 216 8.53 -30.58 -11.80
CA VAL A 216 7.19 -30.36 -12.35
C VAL A 216 6.78 -31.65 -13.05
N ASP A 217 5.76 -32.34 -12.56
CA ASP A 217 5.14 -33.48 -13.24
C ASP A 217 3.91 -33.02 -14.04
N ALA A 218 3.61 -33.73 -15.12
CA ALA A 218 2.46 -33.49 -15.97
C ALA A 218 1.50 -34.69 -15.90
N SER A 219 0.89 -34.87 -14.73
CA SER A 219 0.00 -35.99 -14.41
C SER A 219 -1.13 -36.15 -15.43
N ASN A 220 -1.75 -35.05 -15.86
CA ASN A 220 -2.66 -35.05 -17.01
C ASN A 220 -2.51 -33.76 -17.84
N ILE A 221 -2.46 -33.89 -19.17
CA ILE A 221 -2.67 -32.75 -20.07
C ILE A 221 -3.60 -33.20 -21.19
N VAL A 222 -4.76 -32.57 -21.26
CA VAL A 222 -5.79 -32.71 -22.30
C VAL A 222 -5.31 -32.05 -23.60
N ASN A 223 -4.86 -30.80 -23.52
CA ASN A 223 -4.35 -30.04 -24.67
C ASN A 223 -2.82 -30.15 -24.78
N ASN A 224 -2.35 -31.38 -25.02
CA ASN A 224 -0.94 -31.76 -24.97
C ASN A 224 -0.12 -31.19 -26.15
N PRO A 225 0.98 -30.42 -25.95
CA PRO A 225 1.61 -30.02 -24.67
C PRO A 225 1.12 -28.66 -24.12
N HIS A 226 1.16 -28.50 -22.80
CA HIS A 226 0.82 -27.24 -22.10
C HIS A 226 2.07 -26.40 -21.80
N SER A 227 1.95 -25.06 -21.81
CA SER A 227 3.01 -24.13 -21.44
C SER A 227 2.85 -23.56 -20.02
N TYR A 228 3.72 -23.94 -19.09
CA TYR A 228 3.71 -23.44 -17.71
C TYR A 228 4.72 -22.31 -17.49
N SER A 229 4.75 -21.75 -16.27
CA SER A 229 5.86 -20.92 -15.78
C SER A 229 6.24 -21.31 -14.37
N LEU A 230 7.56 -21.38 -14.12
CA LEU A 230 8.14 -21.72 -12.83
C LEU A 230 9.03 -20.56 -12.36
N VAL A 231 8.85 -20.15 -11.11
CA VAL A 231 9.67 -19.15 -10.43
C VAL A 231 10.25 -19.78 -9.19
N VAL A 232 11.56 -19.69 -9.03
CA VAL A 232 12.27 -20.19 -7.85
C VAL A 232 13.08 -19.05 -7.23
N THR A 233 12.89 -18.80 -5.94
CA THR A 233 13.68 -17.84 -5.16
C THR A 233 14.41 -18.49 -4.00
N GLY A 234 15.58 -17.94 -3.69
CA GLY A 234 16.50 -18.42 -2.66
C GLY A 234 17.83 -17.71 -2.78
N CYS A 235 18.84 -18.12 -2.02
CA CYS A 235 20.20 -17.60 -2.18
C CYS A 235 20.98 -18.43 -3.19
N PHE A 236 21.36 -17.81 -4.31
CA PHE A 236 22.02 -18.44 -5.46
C PHE A 236 23.30 -17.69 -5.84
N GLY A 237 24.10 -17.31 -4.83
CA GLY A 237 25.39 -16.63 -5.01
C GLY A 237 25.28 -15.16 -5.42
N GLY A 238 24.15 -14.50 -5.14
CA GLY A 238 24.01 -13.04 -5.23
C GLY A 238 24.61 -12.32 -4.02
N VAL A 239 24.84 -11.02 -4.19
CA VAL A 239 25.52 -10.17 -3.20
C VAL A 239 24.63 -9.85 -1.99
N ALA A 240 25.26 -9.44 -0.89
CA ALA A 240 24.61 -8.86 0.26
C ALA A 240 23.73 -7.65 -0.10
N ASN A 241 22.72 -7.39 0.73
CA ASN A 241 21.86 -6.22 0.63
C ASN A 241 22.52 -5.02 1.32
N GLU A 242 22.65 -3.91 0.59
CA GLU A 242 23.25 -2.66 1.06
C GLU A 242 22.19 -1.69 1.65
N LEU A 243 20.89 -2.02 1.53
CA LEU A 243 19.81 -1.21 2.08
C LEU A 243 19.76 -1.30 3.61
N ASN A 244 20.20 -0.23 4.27
CA ASN A 244 20.07 -0.05 5.72
C ASN A 244 18.61 0.19 6.12
N THR A 245 17.87 -0.87 6.46
CA THR A 245 16.47 -0.78 6.91
C THR A 245 16.29 -0.43 8.39
N ASN A 246 17.35 -0.01 9.10
CA ASN A 246 17.23 0.40 10.50
C ASN A 246 16.54 1.77 10.66
N GLU A 247 16.50 2.59 9.60
CA GLU A 247 15.59 3.73 9.50
C GLU A 247 14.17 3.23 9.24
N ASN A 248 13.44 2.98 10.33
CA ASN A 248 12.05 2.51 10.31
C ASN A 248 11.11 3.59 9.73
N VAL A 249 10.96 3.62 8.40
CA VAL A 249 10.07 4.53 7.65
C VAL A 249 8.64 4.53 8.20
N PHE A 250 8.19 3.41 8.79
CA PHE A 250 6.86 3.23 9.37
C PHE A 250 6.65 3.77 10.79
N LEU A 251 7.67 4.32 11.48
CA LEU A 251 7.52 4.81 12.87
C LEU A 251 6.47 5.93 13.02
N ASN A 252 6.22 6.69 11.96
CA ASN A 252 5.21 7.75 11.93
C ASN A 252 3.85 7.28 11.36
N ASP A 253 3.76 6.06 10.85
CA ASP A 253 2.60 5.56 10.08
C ASP A 253 1.59 4.82 10.97
N HIS A 254 1.38 5.34 12.18
CA HIS A 254 0.47 4.78 13.18
C HIS A 254 -0.98 5.28 12.97
N PRO A 255 -1.94 4.43 12.52
CA PRO A 255 -3.31 4.87 12.22
C PRO A 255 -4.10 5.36 13.46
N LYS A 256 -3.59 5.14 14.68
CA LYS A 256 -4.19 5.64 15.93
C LYS A 256 -4.05 7.15 16.09
N GLN A 257 -2.90 7.75 15.81
CA GLN A 257 -2.72 9.22 15.88
C GLN A 257 -3.67 9.97 14.92
N ALA A 258 -3.99 9.35 13.77
CA ALA A 258 -4.96 9.88 12.81
C ALA A 258 -6.44 9.75 13.25
N LYS A 259 -6.74 8.97 14.30
CA LYS A 259 -8.04 8.94 15.00
C LYS A 259 -8.06 10.00 16.11
N ASP A 260 -7.03 10.07 16.95
CA ASP A 260 -6.98 10.95 18.12
C ASP A 260 -7.10 12.45 17.78
N ASN A 261 -6.40 12.90 16.74
CA ASN A 261 -6.51 14.28 16.25
C ASN A 261 -7.92 14.64 15.75
N LYS A 262 -8.68 13.67 15.22
CA LYS A 262 -10.07 13.91 14.80
C LYS A 262 -10.98 14.09 16.01
N THR A 263 -10.82 13.25 17.04
CA THR A 263 -11.57 13.34 18.30
C THR A 263 -11.36 14.69 18.98
N LEU A 264 -10.11 15.17 19.03
CA LEU A 264 -9.75 16.51 19.57
C LEU A 264 -10.42 17.66 18.80
N ILE A 265 -10.40 17.62 17.45
CA ILE A 265 -11.04 18.65 16.62
C ILE A 265 -12.56 18.67 16.83
N PHE A 266 -13.22 17.51 16.87
CA PHE A 266 -14.67 17.45 17.13
C PHE A 266 -15.03 17.96 18.53
N ALA A 267 -14.25 17.60 19.57
CA ALA A 267 -14.46 18.11 20.92
C ALA A 267 -14.33 19.64 20.99
N GLY A 268 -13.31 20.22 20.35
CA GLY A 268 -13.11 21.67 20.29
C GLY A 268 -14.27 22.43 19.64
N VAL A 269 -14.85 21.89 18.56
CA VAL A 269 -16.02 22.49 17.90
C VAL A 269 -17.26 22.49 18.80
N PHE A 270 -17.53 21.39 19.52
CA PHE A 270 -18.66 21.34 20.46
C PHE A 270 -18.49 22.29 21.65
N VAL A 271 -17.30 22.41 22.22
CA VAL A 271 -17.01 23.38 23.30
C VAL A 271 -17.17 24.82 22.81
N GLY A 272 -16.66 25.15 21.62
CA GLY A 272 -16.84 26.47 21.01
C GLY A 272 -18.30 26.85 20.80
N LEU A 273 -19.11 25.93 20.25
CA LEU A 273 -20.55 26.14 20.07
C LEU A 273 -21.30 26.29 21.41
N ALA A 274 -20.92 25.54 22.44
CA ALA A 274 -21.51 25.66 23.78
C ALA A 274 -21.23 27.03 24.43
N ILE A 275 -20.02 27.58 24.27
CA ILE A 275 -19.65 28.92 24.77
C ILE A 275 -20.43 30.02 24.04
N ILE A 276 -20.60 29.91 22.72
CA ILE A 276 -21.41 30.84 21.92
C ILE A 276 -22.89 30.77 22.33
N ALA A 277 -23.43 29.58 22.58
CA ALA A 277 -24.80 29.41 23.07
C ALA A 277 -24.99 30.01 24.49
N ALA A 278 -24.05 29.78 25.41
CA ALA A 278 -24.12 30.30 26.78
C ALA A 278 -24.05 31.84 26.82
N THR A 279 -23.15 32.45 26.06
CA THR A 279 -23.03 33.92 25.96
C THR A 279 -24.27 34.55 25.31
N GLY A 280 -24.84 33.90 24.27
CA GLY A 280 -26.13 34.30 23.69
C GLY A 280 -27.30 34.21 24.67
N TYR A 281 -27.33 33.20 25.54
CA TYR A 281 -28.39 33.00 26.54
C TYR A 281 -28.35 34.09 27.63
N PHE A 282 -27.19 34.34 28.25
CA PHE A 282 -27.01 35.43 29.22
C PHE A 282 -27.28 36.81 28.60
N GLY A 283 -26.84 37.04 27.37
CA GLY A 283 -27.10 38.28 26.63
C GLY A 283 -28.58 38.55 26.34
N LYS A 284 -29.44 37.52 26.35
CA LYS A 284 -30.90 37.66 26.24
C LYS A 284 -31.54 37.97 27.59
N GLN A 285 -31.14 37.26 28.64
CA GLN A 285 -31.71 37.40 29.99
C GLN A 285 -31.51 38.81 30.59
N LEU A 286 -30.46 39.52 30.16
CA LEU A 286 -30.19 40.93 30.51
C LEU A 286 -30.98 41.97 29.70
N ARG A 287 -31.72 41.58 28.66
CA ARG A 287 -32.62 42.48 27.91
C ARG A 287 -34.02 42.50 28.49
N ASP A 288 -34.57 41.33 28.84
CA ASP A 288 -35.95 41.18 29.29
C ASP A 288 -36.23 41.87 30.64
N THR A 289 -35.20 42.17 31.43
CA THR A 289 -35.30 42.95 32.68
C THR A 289 -35.41 44.47 32.48
N ARG A 290 -35.22 45.00 31.27
CA ARG A 290 -35.26 46.46 30.99
C ARG A 290 -36.60 46.97 30.43
N SER A 291 -37.59 46.09 30.30
CA SER A 291 -38.84 46.33 29.54
C SER A 291 -40.09 46.43 30.42
N ARG A 292 -40.15 47.44 31.29
CA ARG A 292 -41.41 47.87 31.94
C ARG A 292 -41.72 49.32 31.52
N PRO A 293 -42.85 49.60 30.85
CA PRO A 293 -43.16 50.93 30.34
C PRO A 293 -43.63 51.87 31.44
N VAL A 294 -43.18 53.12 31.37
CA VAL A 294 -43.80 54.27 32.05
C VAL A 294 -44.67 54.99 31.01
N ILE A 295 -45.91 55.33 31.37
CA ILE A 295 -46.88 55.95 30.46
C ILE A 295 -47.01 57.44 30.79
N MET A 296 -46.71 58.31 29.81
CA MET A 296 -47.15 59.71 29.73
C MET A 296 -47.41 60.08 28.25
N PRO A 297 -48.23 61.11 27.94
CA PRO A 297 -48.82 61.30 26.60
C PRO A 297 -47.97 62.10 25.59
N GLU A 298 -48.49 62.21 24.36
CA GLU A 298 -47.93 62.99 23.23
C GLU A 298 -47.87 64.51 23.48
N GLU A 299 -46.90 65.20 22.86
CA GLU A 299 -47.23 66.29 21.91
C GLU A 299 -46.07 66.68 20.94
N ARG A 300 -46.46 66.84 19.67
CA ARG A 300 -46.08 67.88 18.66
C ARG A 300 -44.63 68.34 18.34
N TYR A 301 -44.42 68.39 17.01
CA TYR A 301 -43.75 69.43 16.20
C TYR A 301 -42.24 69.36 15.87
N GLN A 302 -41.89 70.00 14.74
CA GLN A 302 -40.55 70.07 14.14
C GLN A 302 -39.91 71.46 14.31
N MET A 303 -38.56 71.55 14.30
CA MET A 303 -37.77 72.16 13.20
C MET A 303 -36.26 72.34 13.49
N HIS A 304 -35.48 72.52 12.41
CA HIS A 304 -34.08 73.06 12.34
C HIS A 304 -32.96 72.15 12.93
N ILE A 305 -31.75 71.99 12.34
CA ILE A 305 -30.75 72.94 11.76
C ILE A 305 -30.08 73.74 12.91
N GLU A 306 -28.74 73.78 13.11
CA GLU A 306 -27.61 73.90 12.16
C GLU A 306 -26.27 73.25 12.64
N ASN A 307 -25.13 73.60 12.02
CA ASN A 307 -23.79 73.02 12.23
C ASN A 307 -22.89 73.81 13.19
N ILE A 308 -22.06 73.12 14.00
CA ILE A 308 -20.77 73.57 14.59
C ILE A 308 -19.87 72.31 14.61
N VAL A 309 -18.67 72.17 14.00
CA VAL A 309 -17.50 73.03 13.67
C VAL A 309 -16.37 73.04 14.74
N ALA A 310 -15.41 72.13 14.50
CA ALA A 310 -13.95 72.22 14.76
C ALA A 310 -13.32 72.20 16.19
N ASN A 311 -12.41 71.21 16.38
CA ASN A 311 -11.07 71.32 17.02
C ASN A 311 -10.95 71.55 18.57
N PRO A 312 -9.75 71.37 19.20
CA PRO A 312 -8.97 70.11 19.21
C PRO A 312 -8.23 69.79 20.56
N SER A 313 -7.60 68.60 20.63
CA SER A 313 -6.28 68.31 21.28
C SER A 313 -6.06 68.23 22.82
N VAL A 314 -4.94 67.56 23.17
CA VAL A 314 -4.10 67.57 24.42
C VAL A 314 -4.30 66.47 25.49
N SER A 315 -3.15 65.96 26.00
CA SER A 315 -2.92 65.03 27.15
C SER A 315 -3.51 63.62 27.01
N GLU A 316 -2.76 62.50 26.96
CA GLU A 316 -1.33 62.22 27.22
C GLU A 316 -0.89 62.36 28.69
N LEU A 317 -0.67 61.21 29.34
CA LEU A 317 0.10 61.06 30.59
C LEU A 317 0.94 59.76 30.53
N THR A 318 2.23 59.96 30.74
CA THR A 318 3.28 58.99 31.13
C THR A 318 2.96 58.33 32.49
N GLU A 319 3.57 57.26 32.99
CA GLU A 319 4.64 56.31 32.58
C GLU A 319 4.46 55.00 33.44
N ALA A 320 5.21 53.89 33.42
CA ALA A 320 6.43 53.37 32.77
C ALA A 320 6.30 51.79 32.74
N ALA A 321 7.29 50.89 32.68
CA ALA A 321 8.76 50.93 32.68
C ALA A 321 9.34 49.61 32.09
N PHE A 322 10.57 49.67 31.55
CA PHE A 322 11.44 48.55 31.10
C PHE A 322 10.89 47.64 29.96
N GLY A 323 11.69 47.21 28.97
CA GLY A 323 13.07 47.56 28.65
C GLY A 323 13.67 46.60 27.60
N ASN A 324 14.07 47.10 26.43
CA ASN A 324 14.68 46.32 25.33
C ASN A 324 16.14 45.90 25.65
N PRO A 325 16.70 44.86 24.98
CA PRO A 325 17.31 44.98 23.63
C PRO A 325 16.56 44.16 22.54
N VAL A 326 16.53 44.45 21.22
CA VAL A 326 17.55 44.95 20.24
C VAL A 326 18.61 43.86 19.96
N HIS A 327 18.99 43.43 18.74
CA HIS A 327 18.80 43.83 17.32
C HIS A 327 18.70 42.52 16.46
N SER A 328 18.52 42.48 15.12
CA SER A 328 18.45 43.48 14.04
C SER A 328 17.54 43.00 12.90
N THR A 329 17.14 43.92 12.02
CA THR A 329 16.46 43.66 10.74
C THR A 329 17.44 43.66 9.57
N LEU A 330 17.10 42.97 8.48
CA LEU A 330 17.55 43.31 7.12
C LEU A 330 16.54 42.78 6.08
N ASP A 331 16.40 43.51 4.98
CA ASP A 331 15.28 43.40 4.05
C ASP A 331 15.59 42.57 2.78
N LYS A 332 14.52 42.39 1.98
CA LYS A 332 14.45 41.83 0.60
C LYS A 332 15.33 42.64 -0.40
N PRO A 333 15.56 42.21 -1.69
CA PRO A 333 14.74 41.29 -2.50
C PRO A 333 15.43 40.34 -3.54
N LEU A 334 14.58 39.55 -4.20
CA LEU A 334 14.51 39.02 -5.60
C LEU A 334 15.69 39.18 -6.62
N ILE A 335 15.60 38.35 -7.70
CA ILE A 335 16.31 38.38 -9.01
C ILE A 335 17.68 37.66 -9.00
N ASP A 336 18.15 36.90 -10.02
CA ASP A 336 17.52 36.04 -11.08
C ASP A 336 18.65 35.24 -11.80
N ASP A 337 18.31 34.32 -12.71
CA ASP A 337 19.12 33.70 -13.80
C ASP A 337 20.66 33.48 -13.64
N SER A 338 21.06 32.20 -13.54
CA SER A 338 22.22 31.60 -14.26
C SER A 338 22.22 30.07 -14.27
#